data_AF-A0A2I1BS61-F1
#
_entry.id   AF-A0A2I1BS61-F1
#
_cell.length_a   1.000
_cell.length_b   1.000
_cell.length_c   1.000
_cell.angle_alpha   90.00
_cell.angle_beta   90.00
_cell.angle_gamma   90.00
#
_symmetry.space_group_name_H-M   'P 1'
#
loop_
_entity.id
_entity.type
_entity.pdbx_description
1 polymer ?
#
loop_
_entity_poly.entity_id
_entity_poly.type
_entity_poly.pdbx_seq_one_letter_code
_entity_poly.pdbx_strand_id
1 'polypeptide(L)'
;DNGKITFYCNICGGPLSCYDLRKASTACGSEDLSLCYDDDCDCGGWLRDQKLKTRRDGEDGDENSSAALRMLRPRGSQSNKHNEMQDDDDAYYITENGSYDPWYGLEVPGENTGSSDGRLWANIDGFFLHDTCWQMLQLVHQTVNPSSPPLQPRGVYLAMQARLGDDMEKSIDWEDSRVYGGTEDFQSQEWEAEPGYEWLVVDPLKPVDISELISASKSSNPGSTNAIVYGGALKLSAVDPFSSLPWDVRYRILQMLPSPSIIDLVIASAVFRGAARDLPDHFWRLRLAYDCPLIDQDSLRQNIAQAGGQANYKDLIRLIKAAAARPEDGMNEDRDTWLNLRNRHRIWTCCEVILGKLEKEAKSCVPFSQSANLARSD
;
A
#
# COMPACT_ATOMS: atom_id res chain seq x y z
N ASP A 1 26.73 -25.06 3.54
CA ASP A 1 25.94 -24.20 2.64
C ASP A 1 25.33 -23.08 3.44
N ASN A 2 25.99 -21.92 3.47
CA ASN A 2 25.43 -20.72 4.11
C ASN A 2 24.38 -20.17 3.14
N GLY A 3 23.12 -20.27 3.52
CA GLY A 3 21.99 -19.84 2.72
C GLY A 3 22.03 -18.36 2.36
N LYS A 4 21.46 -18.01 1.20
CA LYS A 4 21.30 -16.63 0.72
C LYS A 4 20.40 -15.87 1.70
N ILE A 5 20.86 -14.76 2.27
CA ILE A 5 19.97 -13.92 3.09
C ILE A 5 19.21 -13.00 2.12
N THR A 6 17.93 -13.27 1.94
CA THR A 6 17.04 -12.39 1.16
C THR A 6 16.44 -11.33 2.08
N PHE A 7 16.62 -10.06 1.74
CA PHE A 7 15.92 -8.95 2.36
C PHE A 7 14.65 -8.62 1.58
N TYR A 8 13.71 -7.94 2.25
CA TYR A 8 12.42 -7.56 1.69
C TYR A 8 12.23 -6.05 1.72
N CYS A 9 11.25 -5.58 0.96
CA CYS A 9 10.86 -4.17 0.99
C CYS A 9 10.28 -3.81 2.35
N ASN A 10 10.80 -2.77 3.00
CA ASN A 10 10.39 -2.40 4.36
C ASN A 10 8.99 -1.76 4.46
N ILE A 11 8.37 -1.45 3.32
CA ILE A 11 6.98 -0.94 3.25
C ILE A 11 5.97 -2.06 3.02
N CYS A 12 6.21 -2.95 2.04
CA CYS A 12 5.22 -3.96 1.64
C CYS A 12 5.61 -5.39 2.02
N GLY A 13 6.81 -5.63 2.54
CA GLY A 13 7.29 -6.95 2.91
C GLY A 13 7.48 -7.90 1.73
N GLY A 14 7.33 -7.40 0.49
CA GLY A 14 7.49 -8.17 -0.73
C GLY A 14 8.96 -8.35 -1.12
N PRO A 15 9.24 -9.31 -2.01
CA PRO A 15 10.60 -9.61 -2.47
C PRO A 15 11.18 -8.46 -3.27
N LEU A 16 12.49 -8.22 -3.13
CA LEU A 16 13.19 -7.13 -3.84
C LEU A 16 13.37 -7.44 -5.34
N SER A 17 13.30 -8.71 -5.73
CA SER A 17 13.19 -9.14 -7.13
C SER A 17 11.80 -9.69 -7.40
N CYS A 18 11.22 -9.34 -8.55
CA CYS A 18 9.97 -9.94 -9.04
C CYS A 18 10.20 -11.04 -10.08
N TYR A 19 11.46 -11.34 -10.42
CA TYR A 19 11.82 -12.30 -11.45
C TYR A 19 11.37 -13.72 -11.10
N ASP A 20 10.68 -14.37 -12.04
CA ASP A 20 10.17 -15.76 -11.92
C ASP A 20 9.14 -15.95 -10.79
N LEU A 21 8.50 -14.87 -10.33
CA LEU A 21 7.50 -14.92 -9.22
C LEU A 21 6.04 -14.85 -9.67
N ARG A 22 5.77 -14.60 -10.95
CA ARG A 22 4.42 -14.57 -11.52
C ARG A 22 4.30 -15.47 -12.72
N LYS A 23 3.14 -16.08 -12.89
CA LYS A 23 2.74 -16.81 -14.09
C LYS A 23 2.69 -15.91 -15.31
N ALA A 24 3.22 -16.37 -16.44
CA ALA A 24 3.10 -15.66 -17.72
C ALA A 24 1.63 -15.42 -18.11
N SER A 25 0.72 -16.35 -17.78
CA SER A 25 -0.72 -16.27 -18.05
C SER A 25 -1.43 -15.18 -17.26
N THR A 26 -0.88 -14.81 -16.11
CA THR A 26 -1.38 -13.70 -15.29
C THR A 26 -0.85 -12.35 -15.76
N ALA A 27 0.09 -12.36 -16.71
CA ALA A 27 0.65 -11.14 -17.23
C ALA A 27 -0.30 -10.47 -18.22
N CYS A 28 -0.42 -9.14 -18.13
CA CYS A 28 -1.17 -8.35 -19.10
C CYS A 28 -0.37 -8.19 -20.40
N GLY A 29 -1.04 -8.03 -21.55
CA GLY A 29 -0.41 -8.08 -22.88
C GLY A 29 0.68 -7.02 -23.19
N SER A 30 0.91 -6.06 -22.30
CA SER A 30 2.01 -5.08 -22.39
C SER A 30 3.17 -5.37 -21.44
N GLU A 31 3.10 -6.43 -20.65
CA GLU A 31 4.13 -6.79 -19.67
C GLU A 31 5.22 -7.64 -20.31
N ASP A 32 6.44 -7.51 -19.78
CA ASP A 32 7.56 -8.35 -20.19
C ASP A 32 7.39 -9.76 -19.61
N LEU A 33 7.05 -10.70 -20.49
CA LEU A 33 6.89 -12.11 -20.14
C LEU A 33 8.20 -12.77 -19.72
N SER A 34 9.36 -12.18 -20.02
CA SER A 34 10.67 -12.72 -19.61
C SER A 34 10.87 -12.72 -18.09
N LEU A 35 10.05 -11.95 -17.37
CA LEU A 35 10.06 -11.83 -15.91
C LEU A 35 9.11 -12.81 -15.22
N CYS A 36 8.28 -13.48 -16.02
CA CYS A 36 7.28 -14.40 -15.55
C CYS A 36 7.76 -15.83 -15.77
N TYR A 37 7.34 -16.75 -14.90
CA TYR A 37 7.58 -18.17 -15.10
C TYR A 37 6.58 -18.74 -16.10
N ASP A 38 7.02 -19.75 -16.86
CA ASP A 38 6.22 -20.41 -17.89
C ASP A 38 5.07 -21.22 -17.24
N ASP A 39 3.85 -20.98 -17.70
CA ASP A 39 2.64 -21.63 -17.20
C ASP A 39 2.60 -23.12 -17.53
N ASP A 40 3.22 -23.51 -18.65
CA ASP A 40 3.19 -24.87 -19.18
C ASP A 40 4.30 -25.75 -18.59
N CYS A 41 5.11 -25.21 -17.67
CA CYS A 41 6.09 -26.03 -16.96
C CYS A 41 5.39 -26.89 -15.90
N ASP A 42 4.99 -28.09 -16.30
CA ASP A 42 4.61 -29.23 -15.44
C ASP A 42 5.79 -29.74 -14.56
N CYS A 43 6.80 -28.90 -14.32
CA CYS A 43 7.88 -29.16 -13.40
C CYS A 43 7.36 -29.12 -11.95
N GLY A 44 6.52 -30.10 -11.60
CA GLY A 44 6.10 -30.41 -10.25
C GLY A 44 7.29 -30.39 -9.31
N GLY A 45 7.10 -29.74 -8.16
CA GLY A 45 8.13 -29.23 -7.25
C GLY A 45 9.05 -30.25 -6.57
N TRP A 46 9.73 -31.12 -7.31
CA TRP A 46 10.67 -32.09 -6.75
C TRP A 46 12.01 -32.24 -7.50
N LEU A 47 12.26 -31.47 -8.57
CA LEU A 47 13.51 -31.58 -9.35
C LEU A 47 14.07 -30.21 -9.80
N ARG A 48 14.09 -29.20 -8.92
CA ARG A 48 14.74 -27.90 -9.22
C ARG A 48 16.27 -27.92 -9.09
N ASP A 49 16.87 -28.92 -8.44
CA ASP A 49 18.32 -28.94 -8.17
C ASP A 49 19.23 -29.35 -9.35
N GLN A 50 18.70 -29.78 -10.50
CA GLN A 50 19.55 -30.29 -11.60
C GLN A 50 19.44 -29.61 -12.96
N LYS A 51 18.52 -28.66 -13.18
CA LYS A 51 18.29 -28.12 -14.53
C LYS A 51 18.62 -26.64 -14.76
N LEU A 52 19.22 -25.96 -13.78
CA LEU A 52 19.74 -24.60 -13.98
C LEU A 52 21.14 -24.54 -14.63
N LYS A 53 21.77 -25.68 -14.94
CA LYS A 53 23.13 -25.73 -15.51
C LYS A 53 23.23 -25.79 -17.03
N THR A 54 22.14 -25.91 -17.79
CA THR A 54 22.21 -26.13 -19.26
C THR A 54 21.56 -25.03 -20.12
N ARG A 55 21.36 -23.83 -19.57
CA ARG A 55 20.93 -22.65 -20.36
C ARG A 55 21.85 -21.44 -20.24
N ARG A 56 23.08 -21.61 -19.75
CA ARG A 56 24.16 -20.61 -19.86
C ARG A 56 25.12 -21.06 -20.95
N ASP A 57 24.78 -20.79 -22.20
CA ASP A 57 25.70 -20.73 -23.35
C ASP A 57 24.91 -20.03 -24.47
N GLY A 58 24.59 -18.75 -24.22
CA GLY A 58 23.96 -17.84 -25.14
C GLY A 58 24.38 -16.44 -24.73
N GLU A 59 25.30 -15.86 -25.50
CA GLU A 59 25.95 -14.58 -25.30
C GLU A 59 24.96 -13.41 -25.14
N ASP A 60 25.29 -12.54 -24.19
CA ASP A 60 25.06 -11.09 -24.15
C ASP A 60 23.77 -10.56 -24.78
N GLY A 61 22.76 -10.34 -23.94
CA GLY A 61 21.53 -9.64 -24.31
C GLY A 61 20.71 -9.24 -23.09
N ASP A 62 20.92 -7.99 -22.68
CA ASP A 62 19.94 -7.06 -22.12
C ASP A 62 19.48 -7.16 -20.65
N GLU A 63 19.92 -6.13 -19.91
CA GLU A 63 19.11 -5.30 -19.02
C GLU A 63 18.18 -6.04 -18.06
N ASN A 64 18.81 -6.71 -17.10
CA ASN A 64 18.59 -6.48 -15.67
C ASN A 64 17.22 -5.87 -15.29
N SER A 65 16.15 -6.64 -15.49
CA SER A 65 14.82 -6.35 -14.99
C SER A 65 14.72 -6.61 -13.48
N SER A 66 15.60 -5.94 -12.76
CA SER A 66 15.45 -5.71 -11.35
C SER A 66 14.29 -4.74 -11.18
N ALA A 67 13.37 -5.04 -10.25
CA ALA A 67 12.38 -4.05 -9.84
C ALA A 67 13.13 -2.75 -9.51
N ALA A 68 12.59 -1.59 -9.87
CA ALA A 68 13.21 -0.33 -9.50
C ALA A 68 13.29 -0.24 -7.97
N LEU A 69 14.51 -0.39 -7.44
CA LEU A 69 14.77 -0.46 -6.00
C LEU A 69 15.48 0.79 -5.53
N ARG A 70 15.12 1.22 -4.33
CA ARG A 70 15.72 2.37 -3.67
C ARG A 70 16.14 2.00 -2.27
N MET A 71 17.06 2.78 -1.71
CA MET A 71 17.41 2.71 -0.30
C MET A 71 17.08 4.04 0.37
N LEU A 72 16.40 3.99 1.51
CA LEU A 72 16.26 5.11 2.43
C LEU A 72 17.44 5.12 3.39
N ARG A 73 18.23 6.18 3.37
CA ARG A 73 19.51 6.21 4.10
C ARG A 73 19.85 7.56 4.72
N PRO A 74 20.67 7.57 5.78
CA PRO A 74 21.32 8.77 6.25
C PRO A 74 22.47 9.12 5.31
N ARG A 75 22.70 10.41 5.09
CA ARG A 75 23.86 10.94 4.41
C ARG A 75 25.05 10.74 5.33
N GLY A 76 26.01 9.92 4.90
CA GLY A 76 27.19 9.62 5.69
C GLY A 76 27.94 10.90 6.09
N SER A 77 28.05 11.15 7.40
CA SER A 77 29.10 12.01 7.96
C SER A 77 30.42 11.26 7.83
N GLN A 78 31.06 11.30 6.65
CA GLN A 78 32.47 10.97 6.54
C GLN A 78 33.30 12.03 7.29
N SER A 79 33.30 12.00 8.62
CA SER A 79 34.40 12.58 9.39
C SER A 79 34.44 11.98 10.78
N ASN A 80 35.57 11.34 11.07
CA ASN A 80 35.93 10.71 12.32
C ASN A 80 36.21 11.76 13.44
N LYS A 81 35.42 12.83 13.54
CA LYS A 81 35.60 13.89 14.53
C LYS A 81 34.25 14.37 15.09
N HIS A 82 33.96 13.86 16.28
CA HIS A 82 33.07 14.41 17.31
C HIS A 82 31.64 14.81 16.91
N ASN A 83 30.71 13.92 17.28
CA ASN A 83 29.45 14.19 18.01
C ASN A 83 28.87 15.60 17.88
N GLU A 84 28.09 15.80 16.83
CA GLU A 84 26.78 16.43 16.85
C GLU A 84 26.16 16.08 15.49
N MET A 85 25.19 15.15 15.46
CA MET A 85 24.32 15.02 14.28
C MET A 85 23.63 16.38 14.17
N GLN A 86 24.04 17.20 13.19
CA GLN A 86 23.29 18.38 12.85
C GLN A 86 21.88 17.92 12.48
N ASP A 87 20.89 18.58 13.10
CA ASP A 87 19.46 18.31 12.91
C ASP A 87 18.99 18.89 11.55
N ASP A 88 19.73 18.54 10.50
CA ASP A 88 19.48 18.98 9.14
C ASP A 88 18.60 17.93 8.45
N ASP A 89 17.44 18.36 7.96
CA ASP A 89 16.50 17.48 7.26
C ASP A 89 17.12 16.89 5.97
N ASP A 90 18.15 17.54 5.42
CA ASP A 90 18.93 17.07 4.26
C ASP A 90 19.92 15.93 4.59
N ALA A 91 20.01 15.53 5.86
CA ALA A 91 20.83 14.43 6.32
C ALA A 91 20.22 13.05 6.00
N TYR A 92 19.00 12.97 5.46
CA TYR A 92 18.35 11.71 5.08
C TYR A 92 17.76 11.81 3.69
N TYR A 93 17.98 10.79 2.88
CA TYR A 93 17.53 10.82 1.49
C TYR A 93 17.19 9.42 0.96
N ILE A 94 16.46 9.43 -0.15
CA ILE A 94 16.11 8.25 -0.93
C ILE A 94 17.06 8.19 -2.11
N THR A 95 17.76 7.07 -2.31
CA THR A 95 18.66 6.91 -3.45
C THR A 95 17.93 6.97 -4.80
N GLU A 96 18.71 7.13 -5.87
CA GLU A 96 18.24 6.77 -7.21
C GLU A 96 17.90 5.27 -7.29
N ASN A 97 17.24 4.89 -8.38
CA ASN A 97 16.90 3.50 -8.64
C ASN A 97 18.19 2.70 -8.88
N GLY A 98 18.35 1.61 -8.15
CA GLY A 98 19.46 0.68 -8.26
C GLY A 98 19.01 -0.73 -8.61
N SER A 99 19.99 -1.59 -8.81
CA SER A 99 19.82 -3.02 -9.02
C SER A 99 20.27 -3.80 -7.79
N TYR A 100 19.45 -4.74 -7.34
CA TYR A 100 19.78 -5.59 -6.20
C TYR A 100 20.18 -6.98 -6.62
N ASP A 101 21.28 -7.45 -6.06
CA ASP A 101 21.70 -8.85 -6.13
C ASP A 101 21.87 -9.39 -4.69
N PRO A 102 21.26 -10.55 -4.35
CA PRO A 102 21.33 -11.11 -3.00
C PRO A 102 22.74 -11.37 -2.44
N TRP A 103 23.74 -11.58 -3.30
CA TRP A 103 25.13 -11.81 -2.90
C TRP A 103 25.94 -10.53 -2.75
N TYR A 104 25.46 -9.48 -3.40
CA TYR A 104 26.26 -8.32 -3.73
C TYR A 104 25.61 -7.01 -3.26
N GLY A 105 24.42 -7.07 -2.68
CA GLY A 105 23.70 -5.90 -2.18
C GLY A 105 23.11 -5.07 -3.31
N LEU A 106 22.80 -3.82 -3.01
CA LEU A 106 22.26 -2.86 -3.96
C LEU A 106 23.37 -2.05 -4.61
N GLU A 107 23.36 -2.03 -5.93
CA GLU A 107 24.18 -1.17 -6.78
C GLU A 107 23.33 0.02 -7.27
N VAL A 108 23.73 1.23 -6.89
CA VAL A 108 23.07 2.48 -7.30
C VAL A 108 24.01 3.24 -8.24
N PRO A 109 23.57 3.61 -9.46
CA PRO A 109 24.38 4.39 -10.38
C PRO A 109 24.84 5.72 -9.76
N GLY A 110 26.11 6.06 -9.89
CA GLY A 110 26.66 7.36 -9.48
C GLY A 110 26.86 7.55 -7.97
N GLU A 111 26.31 6.68 -7.11
CA GLU A 111 26.78 6.52 -5.75
C GLU A 111 28.01 5.59 -5.74
N ASN A 112 28.87 5.66 -4.71
CA ASN A 112 30.03 4.78 -4.49
C ASN A 112 31.43 5.22 -4.97
N THR A 113 31.85 6.45 -4.65
CA THR A 113 33.30 6.80 -4.71
C THR A 113 34.06 6.53 -3.41
N GLY A 114 33.41 5.99 -2.36
CA GLY A 114 33.97 5.92 -0.99
C GLY A 114 34.03 4.56 -0.28
N SER A 115 33.28 3.52 -0.72
CA SER A 115 33.41 2.15 -0.18
C SER A 115 34.28 1.32 -1.12
N SER A 116 35.14 0.44 -0.58
CA SER A 116 36.06 -0.39 -1.38
C SER A 116 35.39 -1.38 -2.33
N ASP A 117 34.10 -1.63 -2.16
CA ASP A 117 33.27 -2.53 -2.99
C ASP A 117 32.09 -1.82 -3.69
N GLY A 118 31.82 -0.56 -3.33
CA GLY A 118 30.76 0.26 -3.89
C GLY A 118 29.35 -0.32 -3.84
N ARG A 119 29.00 -1.03 -2.76
CA ARG A 119 27.71 -1.70 -2.59
C ARG A 119 27.02 -1.28 -1.31
N LEU A 120 25.70 -1.27 -1.34
CA LEU A 120 24.87 -0.87 -0.21
C LEU A 120 24.16 -2.08 0.41
N TRP A 121 24.25 -2.22 1.73
CA TRP A 121 23.73 -3.34 2.49
C TRP A 121 22.49 -2.94 3.30
N ALA A 122 21.49 -3.84 3.34
CA ALA A 122 20.30 -3.67 4.15
C ALA A 122 20.64 -3.47 5.62
N ASN A 123 19.87 -2.62 6.30
CA ASN A 123 19.91 -2.33 7.73
C ASN A 123 21.21 -1.68 8.23
N ILE A 124 22.32 -1.83 7.50
CA ILE A 124 23.60 -1.19 7.76
C ILE A 124 23.66 0.18 7.06
N ASP A 125 23.47 0.20 5.74
CA ASP A 125 23.55 1.42 4.94
C ASP A 125 22.21 2.17 4.85
N GLY A 126 21.11 1.47 5.13
CA GLY A 126 19.76 2.00 5.05
C GLY A 126 18.71 0.89 4.85
N PHE A 127 17.48 1.32 4.54
CA PHE A 127 16.33 0.42 4.40
C PHE A 127 15.93 0.28 2.93
N PHE A 128 15.80 -0.96 2.45
CA PHE A 128 15.33 -1.23 1.09
C PHE A 128 13.85 -0.95 0.91
N LEU A 129 13.52 -0.34 -0.22
CA LEU A 129 12.17 0.02 -0.65
C LEU A 129 12.03 -0.25 -2.15
N HIS A 130 10.87 -0.74 -2.59
CA HIS A 130 10.50 -0.60 -4.00
C HIS A 130 10.20 0.87 -4.30
N ASP A 131 10.60 1.35 -5.48
CA ASP A 131 10.25 2.69 -5.97
C ASP A 131 8.73 2.90 -5.96
N THR A 132 7.97 1.91 -6.42
CA THR A 132 6.50 1.93 -6.41
C THR A 132 5.92 2.02 -5.01
N CYS A 133 6.50 1.30 -4.03
CA CYS A 133 6.05 1.36 -2.64
C CYS A 133 6.34 2.72 -2.00
N TRP A 134 7.48 3.34 -2.31
CA TRP A 134 7.80 4.69 -1.86
C TRP A 134 6.83 5.73 -2.44
N GLN A 135 6.57 5.66 -3.75
CA GLN A 135 5.58 6.53 -4.41
C GLN A 135 4.18 6.37 -3.81
N MET A 136 3.78 5.13 -3.51
CA MET A 136 2.51 4.87 -2.83
C MET A 136 2.45 5.48 -1.43
N LEU A 137 3.51 5.37 -0.64
CA LEU A 137 3.58 5.97 0.69
C LEU A 137 3.42 7.51 0.62
N GLN A 138 4.07 8.14 -0.36
CA GLN A 138 3.91 9.58 -0.62
C GLN A 138 2.48 9.94 -1.03
N LEU A 139 1.87 9.14 -1.93
CA LEU A 139 0.50 9.34 -2.40
C LEU A 139 -0.53 9.21 -1.27
N VAL A 140 -0.39 8.18 -0.42
CA VAL A 140 -1.25 7.95 0.74
C VAL A 140 -1.12 9.10 1.73
N HIS A 141 0.12 9.55 2.02
CA HIS A 141 0.36 10.70 2.90
C HIS A 141 -0.36 11.96 2.42
N GLN A 142 -0.25 12.27 1.12
CA GLN A 142 -0.94 13.43 0.53
C GLN A 142 -2.46 13.29 0.53
N THR A 143 -2.97 12.06 0.41
CA THR A 143 -4.41 11.79 0.39
C THR A 143 -5.03 11.88 1.79
N VAL A 144 -4.35 11.32 2.80
CA VAL A 144 -4.80 11.33 4.20
C VAL A 144 -4.62 12.73 4.81
N ASN A 145 -3.52 13.41 4.47
CA ASN A 145 -3.15 14.69 5.05
C ASN A 145 -2.80 15.75 3.97
N PRO A 146 -3.77 16.24 3.16
CA PRO A 146 -3.48 17.14 2.03
C PRO A 146 -2.85 18.49 2.41
N SER A 147 -3.00 18.91 3.66
CA SER A 147 -2.44 20.15 4.19
C SER A 147 -1.08 19.98 4.86
N SER A 148 -0.60 18.75 5.01
CA SER A 148 0.71 18.48 5.61
C SER A 148 1.85 18.72 4.62
N PRO A 149 3.04 19.07 5.11
CA PRO A 149 4.23 19.13 4.26
C PRO A 149 4.52 17.76 3.63
N PRO A 150 5.32 17.71 2.55
CA PRO A 150 5.77 16.46 1.97
C PRO A 150 6.37 15.52 3.02
N LEU A 151 6.16 14.22 2.84
CA LEU A 151 6.69 13.20 3.73
C LEU A 151 8.21 13.30 3.79
N GLN A 152 8.76 13.54 4.98
CA GLN A 152 10.19 13.73 5.18
C GLN A 152 10.88 12.37 5.32
N PRO A 153 11.92 12.07 4.51
CA PRO A 153 12.69 10.84 4.61
C PRO A 153 13.23 10.57 6.02
N ARG A 154 13.69 11.62 6.72
CA ARG A 154 14.18 11.56 8.11
C ARG A 154 13.18 10.89 9.06
N GLY A 155 11.92 11.33 9.03
CA GLY A 155 10.90 10.79 9.91
C GLY A 155 10.64 9.31 9.66
N VAL A 156 10.61 8.90 8.39
CA VAL A 156 10.44 7.49 8.01
C VAL A 156 11.65 6.66 8.45
N TYR A 157 12.86 7.16 8.23
CA TYR A 157 14.09 6.44 8.58
C TYR A 157 14.20 6.21 10.07
N LEU A 158 13.99 7.25 10.89
CA LEU A 158 14.08 7.13 12.35
C LEU A 158 13.04 6.14 12.90
N ALA A 159 11.84 6.12 12.32
CA ALA A 159 10.80 5.18 12.72
C ALA A 159 11.10 3.73 12.33
N MET A 160 11.73 3.50 11.18
CA MET A 160 12.23 2.18 10.79
C MET A 160 13.38 1.75 11.72
N GLN A 161 14.34 2.64 11.97
CA GLN A 161 15.48 2.38 12.85
C GLN A 161 15.05 2.08 14.29
N ALA A 162 14.03 2.75 14.81
CA ALA A 162 13.50 2.50 16.15
C ALA A 162 12.83 1.12 16.30
N ARG A 163 12.49 0.46 15.18
CA ARG A 163 11.82 -0.85 15.14
C ARG A 163 12.73 -1.99 14.73
N LEU A 164 13.87 -1.68 14.12
CA LEU A 164 14.85 -2.69 13.75
C LEU A 164 15.38 -3.34 15.04
N GLY A 165 15.07 -4.62 15.24
CA GLY A 165 15.51 -5.36 16.42
C GLY A 165 16.97 -5.80 16.30
N ASP A 166 17.37 -6.27 15.12
CA ASP A 166 18.72 -6.70 14.77
C ASP A 166 19.01 -6.41 13.29
N ASP A 167 20.28 -6.22 12.95
CA ASP A 167 20.71 -5.92 11.58
C ASP A 167 20.43 -7.09 10.61
N MET A 168 20.20 -8.29 11.14
CA MET A 168 19.86 -9.51 10.39
C MET A 168 18.35 -9.66 10.12
N GLU A 169 17.51 -8.73 10.60
CA GLU A 169 16.07 -8.75 10.29
C GLU A 169 15.85 -8.51 8.80
N LYS A 170 15.02 -9.37 8.18
CA LYS A 170 14.81 -9.31 6.73
C LYS A 170 13.86 -8.18 6.31
N SER A 171 13.08 -7.67 7.26
CA SER A 171 12.12 -6.56 7.12
C SER A 171 11.74 -6.01 8.49
N ILE A 172 11.32 -4.74 8.54
CA ILE A 172 10.80 -4.10 9.76
C ILE A 172 9.51 -4.75 10.27
N ASP A 173 9.46 -5.09 11.55
CA ASP A 173 8.21 -5.39 12.24
C ASP A 173 7.50 -4.09 12.65
N TRP A 174 6.37 -3.80 12.01
CA TRP A 174 5.55 -2.63 12.32
C TRP A 174 4.55 -2.87 13.48
N GLU A 175 4.54 -4.06 14.06
CA GLU A 175 3.67 -4.49 15.17
C GLU A 175 2.18 -4.26 14.86
N ASP A 176 1.75 -4.63 13.66
CA ASP A 176 0.35 -4.59 13.24
C ASP A 176 0.12 -5.70 12.21
N SER A 177 -0.78 -6.62 12.51
CA SER A 177 -1.05 -7.80 11.68
C SER A 177 -1.65 -7.48 10.32
N ARG A 178 -2.02 -6.22 10.05
CA ARG A 178 -2.48 -5.75 8.74
C ARG A 178 -1.33 -5.28 7.86
N VAL A 179 -0.16 -5.05 8.45
CA VAL A 179 1.06 -4.70 7.71
C VAL A 179 1.54 -5.93 6.96
N TYR A 180 2.08 -5.70 5.76
CA TYR A 180 2.55 -6.74 4.81
C TYR A 180 1.42 -7.58 4.20
N GLY A 181 0.30 -7.77 4.89
CA GLY A 181 -0.97 -8.13 4.29
C GLY A 181 -0.95 -9.45 3.55
N GLY A 182 -0.23 -10.43 4.09
CA GLY A 182 -0.04 -11.79 3.56
C GLY A 182 1.34 -12.06 2.98
N THR A 183 2.22 -11.06 2.85
CA THR A 183 3.60 -11.31 2.36
C THR A 183 4.49 -11.93 3.43
N GLU A 184 4.17 -11.75 4.70
CA GLU A 184 4.84 -12.34 5.85
C GLU A 184 4.96 -13.87 5.78
N ASP A 185 3.97 -14.53 5.17
CA ASP A 185 3.93 -16.00 5.00
C ASP A 185 5.04 -16.51 4.07
N PHE A 186 5.65 -15.62 3.27
CA PHE A 186 6.66 -15.94 2.25
C PHE A 186 8.05 -15.35 2.57
N GLN A 187 8.22 -14.73 3.75
CA GLN A 187 9.47 -14.10 4.17
C GLN A 187 10.52 -15.13 4.69
N SER A 188 10.71 -16.19 3.92
CA SER A 188 11.64 -17.28 4.21
C SER A 188 13.08 -16.92 3.83
N GLN A 189 13.98 -17.88 3.65
CA GLN A 189 15.33 -17.60 3.14
C GLN A 189 15.30 -17.07 1.70
N GLU A 190 14.40 -17.61 0.87
CA GLU A 190 14.15 -17.17 -0.51
C GLU A 190 12.62 -17.05 -0.69
N TRP A 191 12.18 -16.11 -1.53
CA TRP A 191 10.78 -16.04 -1.90
C TRP A 191 10.54 -17.05 -3.01
N GLU A 192 9.68 -18.03 -2.76
CA GLU A 192 9.29 -19.02 -3.76
C GLU A 192 8.00 -18.60 -4.47
N ALA A 193 7.95 -18.82 -5.78
CA ALA A 193 6.76 -18.55 -6.57
C ALA A 193 5.67 -19.58 -6.24
N GLU A 194 4.58 -19.13 -5.64
CA GLU A 194 3.43 -19.98 -5.37
C GLU A 194 2.24 -19.60 -6.27
N PRO A 195 1.72 -20.55 -7.06
CA PRO A 195 0.49 -20.36 -7.84
C PRO A 195 -0.67 -19.85 -6.98
N GLY A 196 -1.36 -18.82 -7.44
CA GLY A 196 -2.47 -18.19 -6.72
C GLY A 196 -2.05 -17.03 -5.81
N TYR A 197 -0.77 -16.72 -5.66
CA TYR A 197 -0.30 -15.57 -4.88
C TYR A 197 0.31 -14.46 -5.75
N GLU A 198 0.04 -14.49 -7.06
CA GLU A 198 0.61 -13.53 -8.01
C GLU A 198 0.19 -12.09 -7.67
N TRP A 199 -0.97 -11.92 -7.02
CA TRP A 199 -1.45 -10.63 -6.54
C TRP A 199 -0.52 -9.95 -5.51
N LEU A 200 0.40 -10.67 -4.85
CA LEU A 200 1.34 -10.07 -3.88
C LEU A 200 2.51 -9.32 -4.54
N VAL A 201 2.88 -9.73 -5.75
CA VAL A 201 4.11 -9.31 -6.46
C VAL A 201 3.83 -8.51 -7.72
N VAL A 202 2.56 -8.40 -8.13
CA VAL A 202 2.12 -7.63 -9.28
C VAL A 202 2.32 -6.12 -9.07
N ASP A 203 2.60 -5.34 -10.11
CA ASP A 203 2.87 -3.89 -9.94
C ASP A 203 1.62 -3.12 -9.48
N PRO A 204 1.62 -2.53 -8.27
CA PRO A 204 0.44 -1.86 -7.74
C PRO A 204 0.12 -0.54 -8.46
N LEU A 205 1.06 0.09 -9.16
CA LEU A 205 0.83 1.37 -9.85
C LEU A 205 0.29 1.20 -11.27
N LYS A 206 0.25 -0.02 -11.79
CA LYS A 206 -0.33 -0.28 -13.12
C LYS A 206 -1.79 0.19 -13.20
N PRO A 207 -2.18 0.86 -14.30
CA PRO A 207 -3.56 1.24 -14.51
C PRO A 207 -4.49 0.02 -14.40
N VAL A 208 -5.60 0.20 -13.69
CA VAL A 208 -6.63 -0.84 -13.54
C VAL A 208 -7.80 -0.44 -14.42
N ASP A 209 -8.16 -1.29 -15.38
CA ASP A 209 -9.38 -1.09 -16.17
C ASP A 209 -10.60 -1.49 -15.35
N ILE A 210 -11.36 -0.49 -14.90
CA ILE A 210 -12.58 -0.68 -14.09
C ILE A 210 -13.87 -0.61 -14.93
N SER A 211 -13.77 -0.66 -16.26
CA SER A 211 -14.92 -0.57 -17.17
C SER A 211 -15.95 -1.67 -16.92
N GLU A 212 -15.48 -2.87 -16.56
CA GLU A 212 -16.34 -3.99 -16.18
C GLU A 212 -17.14 -3.67 -14.90
N LEU A 213 -16.49 -3.13 -13.87
CA LEU A 213 -17.14 -2.75 -12.61
C LEU A 213 -18.16 -1.62 -12.82
N ILE A 214 -17.84 -0.65 -13.68
CA ILE A 214 -18.77 0.42 -14.06
C ILE A 214 -20.00 -0.17 -14.75
N SER A 215 -19.80 -1.09 -15.69
CA SER A 215 -20.90 -1.76 -16.40
C SER A 215 -21.77 -2.57 -15.46
N ALA A 216 -21.17 -3.36 -14.57
CA ALA A 216 -21.87 -4.14 -13.55
C ALA A 216 -22.63 -3.25 -12.54
N SER A 217 -22.11 -2.07 -12.22
CA SER A 217 -22.79 -1.12 -11.32
C SER A 217 -24.14 -0.65 -11.87
N LYS A 218 -24.26 -0.50 -13.20
CA LYS A 218 -25.50 -0.05 -13.86
C LYS A 218 -26.62 -1.08 -13.78
N SER A 219 -26.26 -2.36 -13.79
CA SER A 219 -27.20 -3.48 -13.81
C SER A 219 -27.70 -3.86 -12.41
N SER A 220 -27.18 -3.24 -11.36
CA SER A 220 -27.56 -3.56 -9.98
C SER A 220 -28.97 -3.07 -9.66
N ASN A 221 -29.81 -3.99 -9.15
CA ASN A 221 -31.17 -3.67 -8.74
C ASN A 221 -31.15 -2.68 -7.55
N PRO A 222 -31.93 -1.57 -7.59
CA PRO A 222 -31.92 -0.53 -6.56
C PRO A 222 -32.21 -1.00 -5.12
N GLY A 223 -32.78 -2.21 -4.95
CA GLY A 223 -33.18 -2.76 -3.66
C GLY A 223 -32.15 -3.66 -2.97
N SER A 224 -31.07 -4.06 -3.63
CA SER A 224 -30.14 -5.10 -3.11
C SER A 224 -29.22 -4.59 -1.98
N THR A 225 -28.88 -3.29 -1.99
CA THR A 225 -27.73 -2.75 -1.24
C THR A 225 -28.08 -2.09 0.10
N ASN A 226 -29.27 -2.33 0.65
CA ASN A 226 -29.76 -1.68 1.89
C ASN A 226 -29.58 -2.52 3.16
N ALA A 227 -28.80 -3.61 3.10
CA ALA A 227 -28.61 -4.52 4.24
C ALA A 227 -28.15 -3.81 5.54
N ILE A 228 -27.31 -2.77 5.44
CA ILE A 228 -26.85 -1.96 6.60
C ILE A 228 -28.04 -1.28 7.32
N VAL A 229 -29.10 -0.94 6.59
CA VAL A 229 -30.24 -0.16 7.13
C VAL A 229 -31.42 -1.04 7.56
N TYR A 230 -31.37 -2.35 7.27
CA TYR A 230 -32.38 -3.33 7.66
C TYR A 230 -32.03 -4.12 8.93
N GLY A 231 -30.84 -3.91 9.51
CA GLY A 231 -30.51 -4.40 10.84
C GLY A 231 -31.53 -3.89 11.86
N GLY A 232 -32.21 -4.82 12.55
CA GLY A 232 -33.31 -4.54 13.47
C GLY A 232 -33.01 -3.36 14.39
N ALA A 233 -33.90 -2.38 14.41
CA ALA A 233 -33.75 -1.23 15.29
C ALA A 233 -33.67 -1.68 16.75
N LEU A 234 -32.57 -1.36 17.43
CA LEU A 234 -32.61 -1.24 18.88
C LEU A 234 -33.74 -0.26 19.19
N LYS A 235 -34.70 -0.71 20.00
CA LYS A 235 -35.77 0.15 20.52
C LYS A 235 -35.12 1.18 21.44
N LEU A 236 -34.63 2.27 20.86
CA LEU A 236 -34.13 3.41 21.61
C LEU A 236 -35.34 4.11 22.21
N SER A 237 -35.50 3.96 23.54
CA SER A 237 -36.62 4.51 24.32
C SER A 237 -36.54 6.03 24.51
N ALA A 238 -35.49 6.68 24.01
CA ALA A 238 -35.25 8.11 24.16
C ALA A 238 -35.60 8.86 22.87
N VAL A 239 -36.12 10.08 23.02
CA VAL A 239 -36.32 11.02 21.92
C VAL A 239 -34.97 11.29 21.27
N ASP A 240 -34.86 11.03 19.97
CA ASP A 240 -33.64 11.26 19.21
C ASP A 240 -33.28 12.76 19.25
N PRO A 241 -32.09 13.16 19.78
CA PRO A 241 -31.72 14.55 19.94
C PRO A 241 -31.57 15.29 18.60
N PHE A 242 -31.41 14.56 17.49
CA PHE A 242 -31.28 15.10 16.15
C PHE A 242 -32.64 15.26 15.43
N SER A 243 -33.74 14.87 16.07
CA SER A 243 -35.09 14.95 15.50
C SER A 243 -35.53 16.38 15.16
N SER A 244 -34.97 17.39 15.82
CA SER A 244 -35.23 18.81 15.54
C SER A 244 -34.42 19.37 14.37
N LEU A 245 -33.36 18.69 13.93
CA LEU A 245 -32.52 19.20 12.85
C LEU A 245 -33.25 19.16 11.50
N PRO A 246 -33.16 20.18 10.66
CA PRO A 246 -33.63 20.11 9.27
C PRO A 246 -32.92 19.01 8.47
N TRP A 247 -33.57 18.53 7.42
CA TRP A 247 -33.01 17.52 6.52
C TRP A 247 -31.63 17.90 5.99
N ASP A 248 -31.47 19.12 5.50
CA ASP A 248 -30.22 19.59 4.88
C ASP A 248 -29.05 19.59 5.85
N VAL A 249 -29.30 19.88 7.13
CA VAL A 249 -28.28 19.83 8.19
C VAL A 249 -27.85 18.39 8.44
N ARG A 250 -28.81 17.46 8.53
CA ARG A 250 -28.51 16.02 8.68
C ARG A 250 -27.72 15.50 7.47
N TYR A 251 -28.13 15.86 6.27
CA TYR A 251 -27.44 15.48 5.05
C TYR A 251 -26.01 16.03 5.01
N ARG A 252 -25.80 17.28 5.43
CA ARG A 252 -24.47 17.88 5.52
C ARG A 252 -23.59 17.18 6.56
N ILE A 253 -24.14 16.82 7.71
CA ILE A 253 -23.44 16.02 8.72
C ILE A 253 -22.97 14.69 8.11
N LEU A 254 -23.86 13.97 7.42
CA LEU A 254 -23.50 12.73 6.74
C LEU A 254 -22.36 12.94 5.74
N GLN A 255 -22.37 14.02 4.94
CA GLN A 255 -21.29 14.30 3.98
C GLN A 255 -19.92 14.53 4.63
N MET A 256 -19.88 15.04 5.87
CA MET A 256 -18.62 15.39 6.55
C MET A 256 -18.02 14.23 7.35
N LEU A 257 -18.82 13.23 7.70
CA LEU A 257 -18.36 12.11 8.52
C LEU A 257 -17.68 11.04 7.68
N PRO A 258 -16.63 10.34 8.15
CA PRO A 258 -16.09 9.16 7.48
C PRO A 258 -17.09 7.99 7.51
N SER A 259 -16.93 7.01 6.63
CA SER A 259 -17.89 5.91 6.48
C SER A 259 -18.12 5.07 7.75
N PRO A 260 -17.09 4.72 8.54
CA PRO A 260 -17.30 4.06 9.83
C PRO A 260 -18.20 4.87 10.77
N SER A 261 -17.96 6.18 10.89
CA SER A 261 -18.77 7.05 11.77
C SER A 261 -20.20 7.25 11.28
N ILE A 262 -20.47 7.13 9.96
CA ILE A 262 -21.85 7.10 9.47
C ILE A 262 -22.57 5.84 9.95
N ILE A 263 -21.92 4.67 9.90
CA ILE A 263 -22.51 3.42 10.36
C ILE A 263 -22.88 3.55 11.84
N ASP A 264 -21.96 4.03 12.67
CA ASP A 264 -22.20 4.26 14.09
C ASP A 264 -23.35 5.24 14.33
N LEU A 265 -23.40 6.35 13.58
CA LEU A 265 -24.46 7.35 13.67
C LEU A 265 -25.83 6.78 13.27
N VAL A 266 -25.90 5.98 12.21
CA VAL A 266 -27.12 5.33 11.73
C VAL A 266 -27.62 4.25 12.70
N ILE A 267 -26.70 3.58 13.39
CA ILE A 267 -27.05 2.65 14.47
C ILE A 267 -27.63 3.43 15.65
N ALA A 268 -26.97 4.51 16.07
CA ALA A 268 -27.29 5.29 17.27
C ALA A 268 -28.49 6.24 17.12
N SER A 269 -28.83 6.68 15.90
CA SER A 269 -29.91 7.65 15.63
C SER A 269 -30.91 7.12 14.60
N ALA A 270 -32.17 7.01 15.01
CA ALA A 270 -33.26 6.61 14.12
C ALA A 270 -33.51 7.65 13.01
N VAL A 271 -33.27 8.92 13.33
CA VAL A 271 -33.42 10.03 12.39
C VAL A 271 -32.37 9.96 11.28
N PHE A 272 -31.11 9.72 11.63
CA PHE A 272 -30.04 9.52 10.64
C PHE A 272 -30.18 8.19 9.90
N ARG A 273 -30.72 7.16 10.54
CA ARG A 273 -31.08 5.92 9.85
C ARG A 273 -32.10 6.12 8.74
N GLY A 274 -33.15 6.90 9.01
CA GLY A 274 -34.10 7.30 7.98
C GLY A 274 -33.39 8.08 6.87
N ALA A 275 -32.50 9.00 7.25
CA ALA A 275 -31.77 9.83 6.30
C ALA A 275 -30.80 9.06 5.39
N ALA A 276 -30.18 8.01 5.89
CA ALA A 276 -29.24 7.21 5.13
C ALA A 276 -29.90 6.30 4.07
N ARG A 277 -31.24 6.12 4.10
CA ARG A 277 -31.97 5.25 3.15
C ARG A 277 -31.98 5.80 1.74
N ASP A 278 -32.22 7.11 1.61
CA ASP A 278 -32.54 7.76 0.34
C ASP A 278 -31.47 8.81 -0.01
N LEU A 279 -30.20 8.45 0.18
CA LEU A 279 -29.09 9.34 -0.11
C LEU A 279 -28.95 9.56 -1.62
N PRO A 280 -28.87 10.82 -2.09
CA PRO A 280 -28.76 11.15 -3.49
C PRO A 280 -27.43 10.68 -4.08
N ASP A 281 -27.39 10.51 -5.41
CA ASP A 281 -26.22 10.03 -6.14
C ASP A 281 -24.95 10.88 -5.88
N HIS A 282 -25.12 12.20 -5.77
CA HIS A 282 -24.04 13.13 -5.43
C HIS A 282 -23.33 12.77 -4.11
N PHE A 283 -24.05 12.26 -3.11
CA PHE A 283 -23.45 11.79 -1.87
C PHE A 283 -22.47 10.63 -2.13
N TRP A 284 -22.92 9.63 -2.89
CA TRP A 284 -22.11 8.46 -3.21
C TRP A 284 -20.93 8.81 -4.12
N ARG A 285 -21.10 9.78 -5.03
CA ARG A 285 -20.00 10.30 -5.83
C ARG A 285 -18.91 10.96 -4.98
N LEU A 286 -19.29 11.76 -3.99
CA LEU A 286 -18.33 12.31 -3.02
C LEU A 286 -17.67 11.20 -2.20
N ARG A 287 -18.43 10.17 -1.85
CA ARG A 287 -17.90 9.02 -1.11
C ARG A 287 -16.89 8.22 -1.89
N LEU A 288 -17.01 8.08 -3.20
CA LEU A 288 -16.08 7.28 -3.98
C LEU A 288 -14.63 7.76 -3.83
N ALA A 289 -14.40 9.08 -3.77
CA ALA A 289 -13.07 9.64 -3.52
C ALA A 289 -12.55 9.37 -2.10
N TYR A 290 -13.44 9.30 -1.12
CA TYR A 290 -13.10 9.07 0.29
C TYR A 290 -12.91 7.58 0.62
N ASP A 291 -13.78 6.73 0.09
CA ASP A 291 -13.90 5.31 0.42
C ASP A 291 -13.07 4.42 -0.49
N CYS A 292 -12.68 4.90 -1.67
CA CYS A 292 -11.82 4.19 -2.63
C CYS A 292 -10.67 5.10 -3.09
N PRO A 293 -9.84 5.63 -2.17
CA PRO A 293 -8.77 6.56 -2.52
C PRO A 293 -7.68 5.94 -3.41
N LEU A 294 -7.59 4.60 -3.42
CA LEU A 294 -6.70 3.80 -4.25
C LEU A 294 -7.01 3.86 -5.77
N ILE A 295 -8.18 4.38 -6.15
CA ILE A 295 -8.54 4.57 -7.55
C ILE A 295 -8.17 5.99 -7.98
N ASP A 296 -7.37 6.08 -9.04
CA ASP A 296 -7.08 7.34 -9.70
C ASP A 296 -8.38 7.98 -10.21
N GLN A 297 -8.66 9.18 -9.71
CA GLN A 297 -9.94 9.85 -9.95
C GLN A 297 -10.08 10.32 -11.40
N ASP A 298 -8.96 10.62 -12.07
CA ASP A 298 -8.97 11.06 -13.47
C ASP A 298 -9.28 9.89 -14.40
N SER A 299 -8.60 8.76 -14.22
CA SER A 299 -8.88 7.50 -14.92
C SER A 299 -10.31 7.03 -14.69
N LEU A 300 -10.80 7.10 -13.45
CA LEU A 300 -12.19 6.79 -13.12
C LEU A 300 -13.19 7.70 -13.85
N ARG A 301 -12.95 9.01 -13.88
CA ARG A 301 -13.80 9.96 -14.62
C ARG A 301 -13.81 9.67 -16.11
N GLN A 302 -12.65 9.36 -16.69
CA GLN A 302 -12.53 8.99 -18.10
C GLN A 302 -13.30 7.70 -18.39
N ASN A 303 -13.13 6.65 -17.59
CA ASN A 303 -13.84 5.38 -17.75
C ASN A 303 -15.36 5.54 -17.62
N ILE A 304 -15.85 6.35 -16.65
CA ILE A 304 -17.27 6.65 -16.52
C ILE A 304 -17.79 7.41 -17.76
N ALA A 305 -17.03 8.38 -18.26
CA ALA A 305 -17.40 9.14 -19.45
C ALA A 305 -17.48 8.24 -20.70
N GLN A 306 -16.49 7.37 -20.90
CA GLN A 306 -16.47 6.38 -21.98
C GLN A 306 -17.63 5.39 -21.88
N ALA A 307 -18.02 5.03 -20.66
CA ALA A 307 -19.19 4.18 -20.40
C ALA A 307 -20.53 4.94 -20.54
N GLY A 308 -20.58 6.14 -21.13
CA GLY A 308 -21.82 6.89 -21.35
C GLY A 308 -22.27 7.74 -20.16
N GLY A 309 -21.38 8.04 -19.21
CA GLY A 309 -21.60 9.02 -18.14
C GLY A 309 -22.54 8.59 -17.01
N GLN A 310 -23.01 7.34 -17.03
CA GLN A 310 -23.91 6.78 -16.01
C GLN A 310 -23.18 5.72 -15.19
N ALA A 311 -23.22 5.83 -13.87
CA ALA A 311 -22.76 4.82 -12.94
C ALA A 311 -23.63 4.88 -11.68
N ASN A 312 -23.92 3.74 -11.08
CA ASN A 312 -24.49 3.69 -9.74
C ASN A 312 -23.31 3.75 -8.75
N TYR A 313 -23.00 4.94 -8.25
CA TYR A 313 -21.79 5.14 -7.43
C TYR A 313 -21.78 4.30 -6.15
N LYS A 314 -22.95 4.06 -5.54
CA LYS A 314 -23.08 3.22 -4.35
C LYS A 314 -22.63 1.78 -4.65
N ASP A 315 -23.16 1.19 -5.72
CA ASP A 315 -22.79 -0.16 -6.13
C ASP A 315 -21.37 -0.23 -6.71
N LEU A 316 -20.91 0.82 -7.38
CA LEU A 316 -19.54 0.92 -7.87
C LEU A 316 -18.52 0.91 -6.71
N ILE A 317 -18.75 1.68 -5.65
CA ILE A 317 -17.91 1.64 -4.43
C ILE A 317 -17.84 0.21 -3.88
N ARG A 318 -18.99 -0.46 -3.76
CA ARG A 318 -19.07 -1.84 -3.27
C ARG A 318 -18.28 -2.79 -4.17
N LEU A 319 -18.43 -2.69 -5.49
CA LEU A 319 -17.75 -3.53 -6.47
C LEU A 319 -16.23 -3.31 -6.46
N ILE A 320 -15.77 -2.05 -6.39
CA ILE A 320 -14.34 -1.73 -6.27
C ILE A 320 -13.77 -2.31 -4.98
N LYS A 321 -14.45 -2.14 -3.84
CA LYS A 321 -14.00 -2.71 -2.56
C LYS A 321 -13.94 -4.23 -2.59
N ALA A 322 -14.91 -4.89 -3.23
CA ALA A 322 -14.91 -6.33 -3.41
C ALA A 322 -13.76 -6.80 -4.31
N ALA A 323 -13.52 -6.12 -5.43
CA ALA A 323 -12.41 -6.43 -6.34
C ALA A 323 -11.04 -6.21 -5.68
N ALA A 324 -10.92 -5.20 -4.83
CA ALA A 324 -9.69 -4.86 -4.09
C ALA A 324 -9.45 -5.72 -2.84
N ALA A 325 -10.45 -6.48 -2.38
CA ALA A 325 -10.35 -7.27 -1.16
C ALA A 325 -9.36 -8.44 -1.32
N ARG A 326 -8.70 -8.80 -0.22
CA ARG A 326 -7.90 -10.03 -0.13
C ARG A 326 -8.78 -11.24 -0.43
N PRO A 327 -8.33 -12.23 -1.22
CA PRO A 327 -9.08 -13.46 -1.44
C PRO A 327 -9.35 -14.21 -0.13
N GLU A 328 -10.50 -14.88 -0.03
CA GLU A 328 -10.93 -15.54 1.23
C GLU A 328 -10.00 -16.68 1.66
N ASP A 329 -9.49 -17.45 0.70
CA ASP A 329 -8.50 -18.51 0.89
C ASP A 329 -7.04 -18.03 0.73
N GLY A 330 -6.85 -16.72 0.50
CA GLY A 330 -5.56 -16.10 0.22
C GLY A 330 -5.10 -16.19 -1.23
N MET A 331 -5.76 -17.01 -2.07
CA MET A 331 -5.34 -17.28 -3.44
C MET A 331 -6.21 -16.54 -4.47
N ASN A 332 -5.61 -15.99 -5.52
CA ASN A 332 -6.35 -15.47 -6.67
C ASN A 332 -6.87 -16.60 -7.56
N GLU A 333 -7.97 -16.32 -8.25
CA GLU A 333 -8.49 -17.21 -9.28
C GLU A 333 -7.53 -17.27 -10.48
N ASP A 334 -7.59 -18.36 -11.27
CA ASP A 334 -6.72 -18.58 -12.44
C ASP A 334 -6.78 -17.45 -13.49
N ARG A 335 -7.87 -16.68 -13.51
CA ARG A 335 -8.10 -15.59 -14.48
C ARG A 335 -8.49 -14.29 -13.80
N ASP A 336 -7.90 -14.03 -12.64
CA ASP A 336 -8.23 -12.84 -11.89
C ASP A 336 -7.69 -11.57 -12.56
N THR A 337 -8.58 -10.65 -12.90
CA THR A 337 -8.24 -9.38 -13.56
C THR A 337 -7.90 -8.27 -12.55
N TRP A 338 -8.08 -8.52 -11.25
CA TRP A 338 -7.97 -7.49 -10.22
C TRP A 338 -6.69 -7.58 -9.38
N LEU A 339 -5.70 -8.37 -9.80
CA LEU A 339 -4.44 -8.57 -9.09
C LEU A 339 -3.78 -7.23 -8.69
N ASN A 340 -3.61 -6.32 -9.66
CA ASN A 340 -3.03 -4.99 -9.45
C ASN A 340 -3.81 -4.18 -8.40
N LEU A 341 -5.13 -4.25 -8.46
CA LEU A 341 -6.02 -3.53 -7.57
C LEU A 341 -5.91 -4.06 -6.13
N ARG A 342 -5.82 -5.38 -5.97
CA ARG A 342 -5.60 -6.02 -4.66
C ARG A 342 -4.25 -5.66 -4.08
N ASN A 343 -3.18 -5.74 -4.87
CA ASN A 343 -1.86 -5.39 -4.36
C ASN A 343 -1.78 -3.91 -3.96
N ARG A 344 -2.40 -3.04 -4.78
CA ARG A 344 -2.51 -1.62 -4.45
C ARG A 344 -3.25 -1.42 -3.13
N HIS A 345 -4.39 -2.06 -2.92
CA HIS A 345 -5.14 -1.94 -1.67
C HIS A 345 -4.34 -2.47 -0.45
N ARG A 346 -3.62 -3.58 -0.62
CA ARG A 346 -2.72 -4.13 0.41
C ARG A 346 -1.64 -3.13 0.80
N ILE A 347 -0.89 -2.61 -0.18
CA ILE A 347 0.21 -1.68 0.06
C ILE A 347 -0.31 -0.33 0.59
N TRP A 348 -1.48 0.13 0.11
CA TRP A 348 -2.16 1.30 0.65
C TRP A 348 -2.41 1.14 2.17
N THR A 349 -2.96 0.00 2.57
CA THR A 349 -3.21 -0.32 3.99
C THR A 349 -1.90 -0.33 4.78
N CYS A 350 -0.82 -0.89 4.23
CA CYS A 350 0.51 -0.84 4.86
C CYS A 350 0.96 0.61 5.09
N CYS A 351 0.81 1.46 4.08
CA CYS A 351 1.17 2.88 4.16
C CYS A 351 0.36 3.63 5.22
N GLU A 352 -0.95 3.40 5.31
CA GLU A 352 -1.80 4.01 6.35
C GLU A 352 -1.33 3.63 7.76
N VAL A 353 -0.95 2.37 7.97
CA VAL A 353 -0.42 1.92 9.27
C VAL A 353 0.92 2.59 9.57
N ILE A 354 1.84 2.61 8.62
CA ILE A 354 3.17 3.25 8.76
C ILE A 354 2.99 4.73 9.12
N LEU A 355 2.19 5.48 8.36
CA LEU A 355 1.92 6.90 8.63
C LEU A 355 1.28 7.11 10.01
N GLY A 356 0.34 6.25 10.40
CA GLY A 356 -0.26 6.29 11.74
C GLY A 356 0.75 6.07 12.87
N LYS A 357 1.82 5.28 12.64
CA LYS A 357 2.92 5.10 13.60
C LYS A 357 3.83 6.34 13.63
N LEU A 358 4.17 6.90 12.46
CA LEU A 358 4.96 8.14 12.35
C LEU A 358 4.31 9.31 13.09
N GLU A 359 2.99 9.47 12.95
CA GLU A 359 2.26 10.54 13.64
C GLU A 359 2.25 10.36 15.16
N LYS A 360 2.16 9.12 15.66
CA LYS A 360 2.20 8.83 17.10
C LYS A 360 3.57 9.17 17.68
N GLU A 361 4.63 8.82 16.98
CA GLU A 361 6.01 9.10 17.39
C GLU A 361 6.30 10.59 17.40
N ALA A 362 5.90 11.31 16.34
CA ALA A 362 6.03 12.76 16.27
C ALA A 362 5.33 13.45 17.47
N LYS A 363 4.15 12.97 17.88
CA LYS A 363 3.42 13.47 19.05
C LYS A 363 4.11 13.13 20.37
N SER A 364 4.74 11.96 20.47
CA SER A 364 5.47 11.54 21.68
C SER A 364 6.79 12.29 21.88
N CYS A 365 7.41 12.77 20.79
CA CYS A 365 8.67 13.52 20.79
C CYS A 365 8.49 15.03 20.98
N VAL A 366 7.26 15.56 21.09
CA VAL A 366 7.06 16.97 21.46
C VAL A 366 7.47 17.14 22.93
N PRO A 367 8.55 17.89 23.24
CA PRO A 367 8.94 18.09 24.62
C PRO A 367 7.86 18.87 25.37
N PHE A 368 7.73 18.58 26.65
CA PHE A 368 6.89 19.22 27.66
C PHE A 368 7.13 20.76 27.82
N SER A 369 7.81 21.42 26.89
CA SER A 369 8.24 22.82 26.98
C SER A 369 7.18 23.85 26.57
N GLN A 370 6.04 23.45 26.00
CA GLN A 370 4.93 24.40 25.74
C GLN A 370 3.93 24.55 26.90
N SER A 371 4.00 23.70 27.94
CA SER A 371 3.13 23.85 29.13
C SER A 371 3.69 24.81 30.20
N ALA A 372 4.93 25.30 30.03
CA ALA A 372 5.58 26.18 31.02
C ALA A 372 5.38 27.68 30.79
N ASN A 373 4.82 28.11 29.65
CA ASN A 373 4.68 29.53 29.30
C ASN A 373 3.28 30.12 29.57
N LEU A 374 2.37 29.37 30.19
CA LEU A 374 1.05 29.87 30.62
C LEU A 374 0.87 29.93 32.15
N ALA A 375 1.92 29.63 32.93
CA ALA A 375 1.87 29.68 34.40
C ALA A 375 2.82 30.75 35.00
N ARG A 376 3.29 31.72 34.21
CA ARG A 376 4.15 32.84 34.67
C ARG A 376 3.62 34.23 34.32
N SER A 377 2.32 34.33 34.15
CA SER A 377 1.62 35.61 34.05
C SER A 377 0.32 35.51 34.83
N ASP A 378 0.45 35.50 36.16
CA ASP A 378 -0.52 35.98 37.13
C ASP A 378 0.24 36.45 38.38
#